data_AF-A0A813JL91-F1
#
_entry.id   AF-A0A813JL91-F1
#
_cell.length_a   1.000
_cell.length_b   1.000
_cell.length_c   1.000
_cell.angle_alpha   90.00
_cell.angle_beta   90.00
_cell.angle_gamma   90.00
#
_symmetry.space_group_name_H-M   'P 1'
#
loop_
_entity.id
_entity.type
_entity.pdbx_description
1 polymer ?
#
loop_
_entity_poly.entity_id
_entity_poly.type
_entity_poly.pdbx_seq_one_letter_code
_entity_poly.pdbx_strand_id
1 'polypeptide(L)'
;MARLDLLAMLGTELNITGRQKLAYVAHSQGTAQMFIAASDGHRTESQLHTWLREHVSIFVALSPIAWLGHSNSLLLKALADVRIQDLASLFFPL
;
A
#
# COMPACT_ATOMS: atom_id res chain seq x y z
N MET A 1 -6.11 -2.52 -1.19
CA MET A 1 -5.01 -1.73 -0.62
C MET A 1 -3.98 -1.29 -1.67
N ALA A 2 -2.96 -2.07 -2.03
CA ALA A 2 -1.83 -1.55 -2.82
C ALA A 2 -2.17 -1.12 -4.27
N ARG A 3 -3.06 -1.86 -4.96
CA ARG A 3 -3.35 -1.61 -6.39
C ARG A 3 -4.45 -0.59 -6.64
N LEU A 4 -5.58 -0.73 -5.95
CA LEU A 4 -6.78 0.08 -6.18
C LEU A 4 -6.79 1.32 -5.28
N ASP A 5 -6.64 1.11 -3.97
CA ASP A 5 -6.77 2.19 -2.98
C ASP A 5 -5.67 3.23 -3.17
N LEU A 6 -4.41 2.80 -3.32
CA LEU A 6 -3.28 3.72 -3.53
C LEU A 6 -3.48 4.57 -4.80
N LEU A 7 -3.89 3.94 -5.91
CA LEU A 7 -4.13 4.63 -7.17
C LEU A 7 -5.30 5.63 -7.05
N ALA A 8 -6.41 5.20 -6.45
CA ALA A 8 -7.58 6.04 -6.25
C ALA A 8 -7.27 7.24 -5.34
N MET A 9 -6.55 7.02 -4.24
CA MET A 9 -6.15 8.09 -3.31
C MET A 9 -5.24 9.12 -3.99
N LEU A 10 -4.16 8.66 -4.64
CA LEU A 10 -3.22 9.56 -5.31
C LEU A 10 -3.88 10.28 -6.49
N GLY A 11 -4.65 9.57 -7.31
CA GLY A 11 -5.38 10.14 -8.44
C GLY A 11 -6.40 11.21 -8.02
N THR A 12 -7.11 10.95 -6.92
CA THR A 12 -8.06 11.94 -6.35
C THR A 12 -7.34 13.21 -5.92
N GLU A 13 -6.23 13.08 -5.19
CA GLU A 13 -5.47 14.23 -4.71
C GLU A 13 -4.85 15.04 -5.86
N LEU A 14 -4.29 14.38 -6.88
CA LEU A 14 -3.78 15.03 -8.09
C LEU A 14 -4.89 15.81 -8.82
N ASN A 15 -6.08 15.22 -8.94
CA ASN A 15 -7.23 15.84 -9.60
C ASN A 15 -7.76 17.06 -8.83
N ILE A 16 -7.90 16.94 -7.51
CA ILE A 16 -8.41 18.03 -6.66
C ILE A 16 -7.41 19.20 -6.61
N THR A 17 -6.12 18.90 -6.51
CA THR A 17 -5.07 19.93 -6.35
C THR A 17 -4.55 20.50 -7.67
N GLY A 18 -4.79 19.82 -8.79
CA GLY A 18 -4.22 20.15 -10.09
C GLY A 18 -2.70 19.94 -10.18
N ARG A 19 -2.10 19.24 -9.20
CA ARG A 19 -0.66 18.94 -9.22
C ARG A 19 -0.39 17.77 -10.17
N GLN A 20 0.75 17.82 -10.85
CA GLN A 20 1.21 16.72 -11.71
C GLN A 20 1.87 15.58 -10.93
N LYS A 21 2.51 15.90 -9.79
CA LYS A 21 3.20 14.94 -8.94
C LYS A 21 2.97 15.22 -7.46
N LEU A 22 3.00 14.16 -6.66
CA LEU A 22 2.94 14.20 -5.20
C LEU A 22 4.18 13.57 -4.56
N ALA A 23 4.57 14.08 -3.39
CA ALA A 23 5.46 13.36 -2.50
C ALA A 23 4.63 12.35 -1.69
N TYR A 24 4.99 11.07 -1.74
CA TYR A 24 4.31 10.04 -0.96
C TYR A 24 5.13 9.74 0.30
N VAL A 25 4.57 10.05 1.47
CA VAL A 25 5.19 9.76 2.77
C VAL A 25 4.31 8.74 3.47
N ALA A 26 4.89 7.61 3.87
CA ALA A 26 4.12 6.57 4.53
C ALA A 26 4.86 5.95 5.71
N HIS A 27 4.08 5.47 6.67
CA HIS A 27 4.56 4.76 7.86
C HIS A 27 4.04 3.32 7.90
N SER A 28 4.86 2.38 8.38
CA SER A 28 4.45 1.00 8.65
C SER A 28 3.76 0.34 7.43
N GLN A 29 2.54 -0.18 7.57
CA GLN A 29 1.79 -0.84 6.50
C GLN A 29 1.58 0.03 5.24
N GLY A 30 1.56 1.36 5.37
CA GLY A 30 1.47 2.26 4.20
C GLY A 30 2.71 2.20 3.30
N THR A 31 3.87 1.84 3.85
CA THR A 31 5.09 1.62 3.06
C THR A 31 5.00 0.35 2.24
N ALA A 32 4.44 -0.73 2.81
CA ALA A 32 4.20 -2.00 2.13
C ALA A 32 3.33 -1.82 0.88
N GLN A 33 2.30 -0.96 0.96
CA GLN A 33 1.45 -0.67 -0.19
C GLN A 33 2.23 -0.08 -1.37
N MET A 34 3.09 0.92 -1.11
CA MET A 34 3.91 1.53 -2.16
C MET A 34 4.98 0.56 -2.67
N PHE A 35 5.61 -0.24 -1.80
CA PHE A 35 6.54 -1.28 -2.25
C PHE A 35 5.86 -2.29 -3.19
N ILE A 36 4.66 -2.79 -2.84
CA ILE A 36 3.90 -3.70 -3.71
C ILE A 36 3.57 -3.03 -5.04
N ALA A 37 3.07 -1.80 -5.02
CA ALA A 37 2.65 -1.09 -6.22
C ALA A 37 3.83 -0.75 -7.15
N ALA A 38 4.99 -0.41 -6.58
CA ALA A 38 6.22 -0.14 -7.33
C ALA A 38 6.93 -1.42 -7.82
N SER A 39 6.80 -2.54 -7.11
CA SER A 39 7.41 -3.83 -7.50
C SER A 39 6.58 -4.65 -8.49
N ASP A 40 5.32 -4.29 -8.72
CA ASP A 40 4.40 -5.01 -9.61
C ASP A 40 4.89 -5.10 -11.08
N GLY A 41 5.91 -4.31 -11.43
CA GLY A 41 6.54 -4.24 -12.76
C GLY A 41 7.71 -5.20 -13.03
N HIS A 42 8.08 -6.11 -12.10
CA HIS A 42 9.29 -6.94 -12.25
C HIS A 42 9.30 -7.97 -13.41
N ARG A 43 8.25 -8.04 -14.26
CA ARG A 43 8.25 -8.87 -15.49
C ARG A 43 7.77 -8.16 -16.77
N THR A 44 7.08 -7.03 -16.66
CA THR A 44 6.65 -6.15 -17.77
C THR A 44 6.27 -4.81 -17.11
N GLU A 45 6.56 -3.65 -17.72
CA GLU A 45 6.05 -2.38 -17.18
C GLU A 45 4.53 -2.45 -17.05
N SER A 46 4.04 -2.58 -15.80
CA SER A 46 2.61 -2.52 -15.55
C SER A 46 2.16 -1.06 -15.62
N GLN A 47 0.92 -0.84 -16.07
CA GLN A 47 0.35 0.51 -16.14
C GLN A 47 0.44 1.24 -14.80
N LEU A 48 0.34 0.52 -13.67
CA LEU A 48 0.48 1.08 -12.33
C LEU A 48 1.90 1.57 -12.06
N HIS A 49 2.93 0.79 -12.41
CA HIS A 49 4.32 1.21 -12.22
C HIS A 49 4.66 2.46 -13.03
N THR A 50 4.27 2.49 -14.31
CA THR A 50 4.48 3.67 -15.18
C THR A 50 3.72 4.89 -14.65
N TRP A 51 2.46 4.71 -14.26
CA TRP A 51 1.64 5.78 -13.68
C TRP A 51 2.28 6.35 -12.41
N LEU A 52 2.80 5.51 -11.50
CA LEU A 52 3.48 5.97 -10.29
C LEU A 52 4.73 6.80 -10.60
N ARG A 53 5.52 6.46 -11.62
CA ARG A 53 6.71 7.24 -12.01
C ARG A 53 6.36 8.63 -12.55
N GLU A 54 5.22 8.72 -13.22
CA GLU A 54 4.70 9.97 -13.77
C GLU A 54 4.08 10.88 -12.70
N HIS A 55 3.57 10.31 -11.61
CA HIS A 55 2.74 11.04 -10.65
C HIS A 55 3.28 11.07 -9.20
N VAL A 56 4.36 10.35 -8.90
CA VAL A 56 5.04 10.39 -7.60
C VAL A 56 6.45 10.95 -7.78
N SER A 57 6.78 12.03 -7.06
CA SER A 57 8.08 12.69 -7.14
C SER A 57 9.12 12.06 -6.23
N ILE A 58 8.70 11.66 -5.03
CA ILE A 58 9.54 11.02 -4.02
C ILE A 58 8.68 10.11 -3.15
N PHE A 59 9.25 8.97 -2.76
CA PHE A 59 8.69 8.10 -1.73
C PHE A 59 9.58 8.17 -0.48
N VAL A 60 9.00 8.56 0.65
CA VAL A 60 9.64 8.54 1.98
C VAL A 60 9.00 7.44 2.82
N ALA A 61 9.80 6.43 3.19
CA ALA A 61 9.35 5.28 3.94
C ALA A 61 9.79 5.36 5.42
N LEU A 62 8.84 5.56 6.33
CA LEU A 62 9.07 5.60 7.78
C LEU A 62 8.70 4.25 8.40
N SER A 63 9.62 3.62 9.14
CA SER A 63 9.43 2.25 9.64
C SER A 63 8.99 1.28 8.52
N PRO A 64 9.84 1.09 7.48
CA PRO A 64 9.46 0.38 6.27
C PRO A 64 9.15 -1.10 6.55
N ILE A 65 8.02 -1.56 6.04
CA ILE A 65 7.56 -2.94 6.16
C ILE A 65 7.47 -3.56 4.76
N ALA A 66 8.33 -4.55 4.49
CA ALA A 66 8.24 -5.41 3.32
C ALA A 66 8.03 -6.88 3.72
N TRP A 67 8.57 -7.30 4.87
CA TRP A 67 8.46 -8.63 5.40
C TRP A 67 8.50 -8.60 6.95
N LEU A 68 7.73 -9.48 7.60
CA LEU A 68 7.49 -9.45 9.06
C LEU A 68 7.90 -10.73 9.80
N GLY A 69 8.57 -11.69 9.14
CA GLY A 69 8.81 -13.02 9.74
C GLY A 69 9.69 -13.05 10.99
N HIS A 70 10.51 -12.01 11.23
CA HIS A 70 11.28 -11.85 12.49
C HIS A 70 10.68 -10.81 13.45
N SER A 71 9.44 -10.38 13.25
CA SER A 71 8.79 -9.44 14.17
C SER A 71 8.60 -10.08 15.55
N ASN A 72 8.94 -9.35 16.62
CA ASN A 72 8.71 -9.77 18.01
C ASN A 72 7.39 -9.25 18.60
N SER A 73 6.60 -8.49 17.82
CA SER A 73 5.32 -7.98 18.29
C SER A 73 4.32 -9.11 18.47
N LEU A 74 3.87 -9.33 19.72
CA LEU A 74 2.84 -10.32 20.07
C LEU A 74 1.53 -10.04 19.32
N LEU A 75 1.15 -8.75 19.20
CA LEU A 75 -0.04 -8.34 18.47
C LEU A 75 0.06 -8.74 16.99
N LEU A 76 1.18 -8.47 16.32
CA LEU A 76 1.34 -8.80 14.90
C LEU A 76 1.38 -10.30 14.66
N LYS A 77 1.96 -11.08 15.59
CA LYS A 77 1.93 -12.54 15.52
C LYS A 77 0.51 -13.07 15.66
N ALA A 78 -0.24 -12.61 16.67
CA ALA A 78 -1.62 -13.01 16.87
C ALA A 78 -2.51 -12.65 15.66
N LEU A 79 -2.34 -11.45 15.09
CA LEU A 79 -3.08 -11.01 13.91
C LEU A 79 -2.69 -11.76 12.63
N ALA A 80 -1.49 -12.36 12.55
CA ALA A 80 -1.09 -13.18 11.41
C ALA A 80 -1.89 -14.50 11.36
N ASP A 81 -2.27 -15.04 12.52
CA ASP A 81 -3.03 -16.28 12.63
C ASP A 81 -4.55 -16.07 12.52
N VAL A 82 -5.02 -14.84 12.76
CA VAL A 82 -6.44 -14.48 12.65
C VAL A 82 -6.76 -14.02 11.24
N ARG A 83 -7.54 -14.81 10.51
CA ARG A 83 -8.14 -14.36 9.24
C ARG A 83 -9.27 -13.40 9.54
N ILE A 84 -8.98 -12.09 9.46
CA ILE A 84 -9.97 -11.02 9.73
C ILE A 84 -11.25 -11.18 8.89
N GLN A 85 -11.15 -11.74 7.68
CA GLN A 85 -12.29 -12.12 6.85
C GLN A 85 -13.26 -13.10 7.53
N ASP A 86 -12.76 -14.08 8.27
CA ASP A 86 -13.55 -15.10 8.94
C ASP A 86 -14.18 -14.54 10.22
N LEU A 87 -13.53 -13.53 10.82
CA LEU A 87 -14.12 -12.74 11.91
C LEU A 87 -15.20 -11.79 11.38
N ALA A 88 -14.97 -11.15 10.24
CA ALA A 88 -15.91 -10.23 9.62
C ALA A 88 -17.19 -10.94 9.17
N SER A 89 -17.09 -12.16 8.63
CA SER A 89 -18.26 -12.95 8.22
C SER A 89 -19.16 -13.36 9.39
N LEU A 90 -18.62 -13.39 10.62
CA LEU A 90 -19.41 -13.66 11.83
C LEU A 90 -20.32 -12.48 12.21
N PHE A 91 -19.88 -11.24 11.96
CA PHE A 91 -20.60 -10.01 12.32
C PHE A 91 -21.35 -9.37 11.16
N PHE A 92 -20.91 -9.63 9.93
CA PHE A 92 -21.51 -9.14 8.69
C PHE A 92 -21.70 -10.32 7.71
N PRO A 93 -22.63 -11.24 7.99
CA PRO A 93 -22.96 -12.29 7.05
C PRO A 93 -23.61 -11.64 5.82
N LEU A 94 -22.89 -11.66 4.70
CA LEU A 94 -23.41 -11.36 3.36
C LEU A 94 -23.93 -12.65 2.72
#